data_AF-A0A509L2Z1-F1
#
_entry.id   AF-A0A509L2Z1-F1
#
_cell.length_a   1.000
_cell.length_b   1.000
_cell.length_c   1.000
_cell.angle_alpha   90.00
_cell.angle_beta   90.00
_cell.angle_gamma   90.00
#
_symmetry.space_group_name_H-M   'P 1'
#
loop_
_entity.id
_entity.type
_entity.pdbx_description
1 polymer ?
#
loop_
_entity_poly.entity_id
_entity_poly.type
_entity_poly.pdbx_seq_one_letter_code
_entity_poly.pdbx_strand_id
1 'polypeptide(L)'
;MRIIYFNRKMMLGLLVGAFAIFLSFPAGASEISMISGIQLKRILDNPEIVIIDVRGSKDWRSSNTKIKGAVRRIPKNFESWAHDFPTDKDLILY
;
A
#
# COMPACT_ATOMS: atom_id res chain seq x y z
N MET A 1 -24.16 -32.71 31.60
CA MET A 1 -23.81 -31.82 30.47
C MET A 1 -24.58 -32.29 29.24
N ARG A 2 -25.56 -31.53 28.75
CA ARG A 2 -26.50 -31.98 27.71
C ARG A 2 -26.00 -31.46 26.36
N ILE A 3 -25.34 -32.33 25.57
CA ILE A 3 -24.81 -31.98 24.26
C ILE A 3 -25.99 -31.89 23.28
N ILE A 4 -26.24 -30.70 22.74
CA ILE A 4 -27.32 -30.45 21.78
C ILE A 4 -26.85 -30.91 20.41
N TYR A 5 -27.49 -31.93 19.84
CA TYR A 5 -27.20 -32.40 18.49
C TYR A 5 -27.88 -31.48 17.46
N PHE A 6 -27.08 -30.80 16.63
CA PHE A 6 -27.57 -29.92 15.56
C PHE A 6 -28.09 -30.76 14.38
N ASN A 7 -29.32 -30.49 13.92
CA ASN A 7 -29.91 -31.14 12.75
C ASN A 7 -29.07 -30.86 11.50
N ARG A 8 -28.77 -31.88 10.67
CA ARG A 8 -27.98 -31.75 9.42
C ARG A 8 -28.50 -30.63 8.50
N LYS A 9 -29.81 -30.40 8.46
CA LYS A 9 -30.43 -29.29 7.70
C LYS A 9 -30.16 -27.92 8.32
N MET A 10 -30.15 -27.84 9.65
CA MET A 10 -29.79 -26.63 10.41
C MET A 10 -28.31 -26.30 10.26
N MET A 11 -27.44 -27.32 10.28
CA MET A 11 -26.00 -27.15 10.06
C MET A 11 -25.69 -26.70 8.62
N LEU A 12 -26.41 -27.23 7.63
CA LEU A 12 -26.30 -26.80 6.24
C LEU A 12 -26.78 -25.35 6.04
N GLY A 13 -27.89 -24.97 6.69
CA GLY A 13 -28.38 -23.59 6.67
C GLY A 13 -27.37 -22.60 7.28
N LEU A 14 -26.73 -22.96 8.40
CA LEU A 14 -25.67 -22.16 9.01
C LEU A 14 -24.45 -22.01 8.10
N LEU A 15 -24.03 -23.09 7.43
CA LEU A 15 -22.90 -23.04 6.49
C LEU A 15 -23.19 -22.15 5.28
N VAL A 16 -24.38 -22.25 4.70
CA VAL A 16 -24.79 -21.39 3.57
C VAL A 16 -24.91 -19.94 3.99
N GLY A 17 -25.49 -19.67 5.17
CA GLY A 17 -25.57 -18.32 5.73
C GLY A 17 -24.19 -17.69 5.99
N ALA A 18 -23.27 -18.46 6.59
CA ALA A 18 -21.90 -18.01 6.82
C ALA A 18 -21.15 -17.72 5.51
N PHE A 19 -21.36 -18.53 4.47
CA PHE A 19 -20.74 -18.33 3.17
C PHE A 19 -21.27 -17.07 2.45
N ALA A 20 -22.58 -16.80 2.52
CA ALA A 20 -23.17 -15.59 1.95
C ALA A 20 -22.66 -14.30 2.64
N ILE A 21 -22.44 -14.34 3.95
CA ILE A 21 -21.83 -13.23 4.70
C ILE A 21 -20.37 -13.03 4.27
N PHE A 22 -19.63 -14.10 4.03
CA PHE A 22 -18.23 -14.03 3.59
C PHE A 22 -18.09 -13.42 2.18
N LEU A 23 -19.05 -13.70 1.28
CA LEU A 23 -19.10 -13.09 -0.06
C LEU A 23 -19.52 -11.62 -0.06
N SER A 24 -20.07 -11.12 1.04
CA SER A 24 -20.52 -9.73 1.17
C SER A 24 -19.41 -8.77 1.61
N PHE A 25 -18.18 -9.26 1.83
CA PHE A 25 -17.05 -8.38 2.11
C PHE A 25 -16.69 -7.58 0.86
N PRO A 26 -16.81 -6.24 0.88
CA PRO A 26 -16.36 -5.44 -0.24
C PRO A 26 -14.86 -5.65 -0.42
N ALA A 27 -14.45 -5.98 -1.64
CA ALA A 27 -13.04 -5.93 -2.01
C ALA A 27 -12.61 -4.46 -1.94
N GLY A 28 -11.97 -4.07 -0.84
CA GLY A 28 -11.47 -2.72 -0.64
C GLY A 28 -10.39 -2.44 -1.68
N ALA A 29 -10.72 -1.66 -2.71
CA ALA A 29 -9.70 -1.04 -3.55
C ALA A 29 -8.96 -0.04 -2.67
N SER A 30 -7.66 -0.26 -2.44
CA SER A 30 -6.84 0.71 -1.73
C SER A 30 -6.76 1.98 -2.58
N GLU A 31 -7.36 3.07 -2.11
CA GLU A 31 -7.14 4.38 -2.75
C GLU A 31 -5.64 4.72 -2.69
N ILE A 32 -5.05 5.02 -3.84
CA ILE A 32 -3.67 5.47 -3.91
C ILE A 32 -3.62 6.89 -3.35
N SER A 33 -2.98 7.06 -2.20
CA SER A 33 -2.75 8.38 -1.60
C SER A 33 -1.82 9.21 -2.50
N MET A 34 -2.31 10.35 -2.98
CA MET A 34 -1.54 11.28 -3.80
C MET A 34 -1.38 12.61 -3.07
N ILE A 35 -0.23 13.25 -3.28
CA ILE A 35 0.09 14.57 -2.75
C ILE A 35 0.44 15.52 -3.90
N SER A 36 -0.03 16.77 -3.84
CA SER A 36 0.35 17.79 -4.83
C SER A 36 1.79 18.26 -4.64
N GLY A 37 2.42 18.75 -5.72
CA GLY A 37 3.76 19.34 -5.63
C GLY A 37 3.84 20.55 -4.67
N ILE A 38 2.75 21.31 -4.50
CA ILE A 38 2.67 22.41 -3.54
C ILE A 38 2.70 21.88 -2.10
N GLN A 39 1.95 20.82 -1.81
CA GLN A 39 1.96 20.20 -0.49
C GLN A 39 3.32 19.56 -0.19
N LEU A 40 3.90 18.83 -1.14
CA LEU A 40 5.24 18.25 -1.00
C LEU A 40 6.29 19.32 -0.69
N LYS A 41 6.23 20.47 -1.37
CA LYS A 41 7.15 21.59 -1.12
C LYS A 41 7.06 22.12 0.32
N ARG A 42 5.89 22.08 0.96
CA ARG A 42 5.71 22.53 2.35
C ARG A 42 6.31 21.59 3.38
N ILE A 43 6.44 20.31 3.04
CA ILE A 43 6.92 19.25 3.94
C ILE A 43 8.29 18.71 3.54
N LEU A 44 8.99 19.38 2.62
CA LEU A 44 10.22 18.90 2.01
C LEU A 44 11.37 18.70 3.01
N ASP A 45 11.41 19.50 4.07
CA ASP A 45 12.43 19.42 5.12
C ASP A 45 11.92 18.63 6.36
N ASN A 46 10.78 17.93 6.26
CA ASN A 46 10.27 17.08 7.34
C ASN A 46 11.10 15.80 7.48
N PRO A 47 11.75 15.53 8.64
CA PRO A 47 12.58 14.34 8.84
C PRO A 47 11.79 13.02 8.85
N GLU A 48 10.46 13.09 9.00
CA GLU A 48 9.57 11.93 9.03
C GLU A 48 9.17 11.44 7.63
N ILE A 49 9.68 12.09 6.58
CA ILE A 49 9.34 11.76 5.20
C ILE A 49 10.58 11.30 4.45
N VAL A 50 10.43 10.24 3.64
CA VAL A 50 11.44 9.80 2.68
C VAL A 50 10.89 9.93 1.27
N ILE A 51 11.61 10.66 0.43
CA ILE A 51 11.26 10.87 -0.97
C ILE A 51 12.06 9.88 -1.82
N ILE A 52 11.37 9.09 -2.64
CA ILE A 52 11.97 8.04 -3.47
C ILE A 52 11.68 8.33 -4.94
N ASP A 53 12.74 8.57 -5.71
CA ASP A 53 12.66 8.74 -7.17
C ASP A 53 12.69 7.35 -7.82
N VAL A 54 11.54 6.90 -8.30
CA VAL A 54 11.34 5.61 -8.97
C VAL A 54 11.19 5.78 -10.49
N ARG A 55 11.59 6.92 -11.04
CA ARG A 55 11.54 7.16 -12.49
C ARG A 55 12.43 6.18 -13.25
N GLY A 56 11.99 5.86 -14.47
CA GLY A 56 12.78 5.09 -15.42
C GLY A 56 14.15 5.72 -15.67
N SER A 57 15.16 4.90 -15.92
CA SER A 57 16.54 5.37 -16.10
C SER A 57 16.71 6.39 -17.22
N LYS A 58 15.89 6.33 -18.27
CA LYS A 58 15.89 7.34 -19.34
C LYS A 58 15.41 8.69 -18.80
N ASP A 59 14.23 8.73 -18.19
CA ASP A 59 13.59 9.97 -17.72
C ASP A 59 14.39 10.65 -16.61
N TRP A 60 14.98 9.87 -15.71
CA TRP A 60 15.85 10.43 -14.67
C TRP A 60 17.13 11.06 -15.23
N ARG A 61 17.76 10.41 -16.23
CA ARG A 61 18.98 10.91 -16.86
C ARG A 61 18.72 12.14 -17.72
N SER A 62 17.61 12.17 -18.46
CA SER A 62 17.24 13.31 -19.29
C SER A 62 16.69 14.51 -18.50
N SER A 63 16.40 14.33 -17.21
CA SER A 63 15.79 15.37 -16.40
C SER A 63 16.84 16.31 -15.79
N ASN A 64 16.72 17.59 -16.14
CA ASN A 64 17.54 18.68 -15.60
C ASN A 64 17.21 19.02 -14.14
N THR A 65 16.08 18.52 -13.61
CA THR A 65 15.61 18.81 -12.25
C THR A 65 15.24 17.54 -11.50
N LYS A 66 15.46 17.55 -10.17
CA LYS A 66 15.19 16.43 -9.27
C LYS A 66 14.69 17.00 -7.94
N ILE A 67 13.87 16.25 -7.21
CA ILE A 67 13.37 16.71 -5.91
C ILE A 67 14.54 16.66 -4.92
N LYS A 68 14.78 17.76 -4.21
CA LYS A 68 15.84 17.86 -3.20
C LYS A 68 15.60 16.79 -2.12
N GLY A 69 16.66 16.08 -1.72
CA GLY A 69 16.58 15.02 -0.71
C GLY A 69 16.04 13.69 -1.21
N ALA A 70 15.63 13.59 -2.48
CA ALA A 70 15.14 12.33 -3.02
C ALA A 70 16.25 11.29 -3.20
N VAL A 71 15.96 10.07 -2.78
CA VAL A 71 16.83 8.91 -2.98
C VAL A 71 16.36 8.16 -4.22
N ARG A 72 17.27 7.93 -5.17
CA ARG A 72 16.95 7.17 -6.39
C ARG A 72 16.84 5.67 -6.09
N ARG A 73 15.80 5.03 -6.64
CA ARG A 73 15.66 3.58 -6.70
C ARG A 73 15.17 3.13 -8.08
N ILE A 74 15.64 1.96 -8.53
CA ILE A 74 15.29 1.46 -9.87
C ILE A 74 13.96 0.70 -9.75
N PRO A 75 12.89 1.13 -10.43
CA PRO A 75 11.56 0.52 -10.27
C PRO A 75 11.53 -0.95 -10.68
N LYS A 76 12.36 -1.33 -11.66
CA LYS A 76 12.47 -2.72 -12.14
C LYS A 76 13.13 -3.69 -11.16
N ASN A 77 13.77 -3.18 -10.11
CA ASN A 77 14.50 -3.99 -9.13
C ASN A 77 13.89 -3.79 -7.72
N PHE A 78 12.56 -3.73 -7.61
CA PHE A 78 11.87 -3.42 -6.36
C PHE A 78 12.35 -4.28 -5.18
N GLU A 79 12.49 -5.59 -5.37
CA GLU A 79 12.91 -6.49 -4.28
C GLU A 79 14.31 -6.17 -3.74
N SER A 80 15.17 -5.50 -4.54
CA SER A 80 16.54 -5.19 -4.12
C SER A 80 16.63 -4.00 -3.18
N TRP A 81 15.56 -3.23 -2.97
CA TRP A 81 15.61 -1.99 -2.19
C TRP A 81 14.39 -1.70 -1.33
N ALA A 82 13.27 -2.40 -1.52
CA ALA A 82 12.04 -2.16 -0.76
C ALA A 82 12.26 -2.20 0.76
N HIS A 83 13.18 -3.07 1.20
CA HIS A 83 13.51 -3.28 2.61
C HIS A 83 14.49 -2.25 3.21
N ASP A 84 15.05 -1.36 2.40
CA ASP A 84 16.01 -0.35 2.86
C ASP A 84 15.33 0.78 3.66
N PHE A 85 14.01 0.91 3.53
CA PHE A 85 13.27 2.07 4.01
C PHE A 85 12.60 1.79 5.37
N PRO A 86 12.60 2.77 6.28
CA PRO A 86 11.89 2.67 7.55
C PRO A 86 10.39 2.49 7.33
N THR A 87 9.79 1.59 8.12
CA THR A 87 8.34 1.30 8.07
C THR A 87 7.52 2.26 8.93
N ASP A 88 8.18 3.10 9.73
CA ASP A 88 7.60 4.11 10.62
C ASP A 88 7.59 5.52 10.02
N LYS A 89 8.02 5.67 8.75
CA LYS A 89 8.05 6.95 8.03
C LYS A 89 7.12 6.96 6.84
N ASP A 90 6.70 8.17 6.46
CA ASP A 90 5.94 8.38 5.24
C ASP A 90 6.86 8.29 4.01
N LEU A 91 6.53 7.38 3.08
CA LEU A 91 7.26 7.22 1.83
C LEU A 91 6.51 7.90 0.69
N ILE A 92 7.18 8.84 0.01
CA ILE A 92 6.63 9.53 -1.17
C ILE A 92 7.40 9.07 -2.41
N LEU A 93 6.73 8.31 -3.27
CA LEU A 93 7.30 7.81 -4.52
C LEU A 93 6.91 8.73 -5.68
N TYR A 94 7.86 9.00 -6.58
CA TYR A 94 7.61 9.78 -7.80
C TYR A 94 8.45 9.35 -9.01
#